data_AF-A0A7K4NV80-F1
#
_entry.id   AF-A0A7K4NV80-F1
#
_cell.length_a   1.000
_cell.length_b   1.000
_cell.length_c   1.000
_cell.angle_alpha   90.00
_cell.angle_beta   90.00
_cell.angle_gamma   90.00
#
_symmetry.space_group_name_H-M   'P 1'
#
loop_
_entity.id
_entity.type
_entity.pdbx_description
1 polymer ?
#
loop_
_entity_poly.entity_id
_entity_poly.type
_entity_poly.pdbx_seq_one_letter_code
_entity_poly.pdbx_strand_id
1 'polypeptide(L)'
;MNKTSSKILTGSKYIYLVAFFALLSGLFYPLINNKSYDGVIIGVLILFVGLGGGVLLYRAATSENRRGIFLGGGFVLMAISLYYIIQLTGRA
;
A
#
# COMPACT_ATOMS: atom_id res chain seq x y z
N MET A 1 -23.50 14.86 15.73
CA MET A 1 -22.19 14.17 15.91
C MET A 1 -22.38 12.70 15.54
N ASN A 2 -21.91 12.29 14.35
CA ASN A 2 -22.28 11.00 13.74
C ASN A 2 -21.46 9.84 14.36
N LYS A 3 -22.10 8.93 15.10
CA LYS A 3 -21.46 7.85 15.86
C LYS A 3 -20.63 6.86 15.01
N THR A 4 -20.86 6.80 13.70
CA THR A 4 -20.12 5.98 12.73
C THR A 4 -18.74 6.53 12.38
N SER A 5 -18.57 7.86 12.35
CA SER A 5 -17.28 8.50 12.08
C SER A 5 -16.23 8.20 13.15
N SER A 6 -16.67 8.00 14.40
CA SER A 6 -15.78 7.71 15.54
C SER A 6 -15.23 6.28 15.49
N LYS A 7 -16.00 5.29 15.00
CA LYS A 7 -15.53 3.89 14.95
C LYS A 7 -14.45 3.66 13.89
N ILE A 8 -14.60 4.26 12.71
CA ILE A 8 -13.59 4.19 11.64
C ILE A 8 -12.30 4.87 12.10
N LEU A 9 -12.40 6.05 12.71
CA LEU A 9 -11.24 6.78 13.25
C LEU A 9 -10.51 6.01 14.37
N THR A 10 -11.24 5.20 15.14
CA THR A 10 -10.65 4.36 16.20
C THR A 10 -9.89 3.16 15.61
N GLY A 11 -10.38 2.57 14.52
CA GLY A 11 -9.72 1.44 13.82
C GLY A 11 -8.45 1.85 13.05
N SER A 12 -8.45 3.05 12.45
CA SER A 12 -7.28 3.58 11.74
C SER A 12 -6.07 3.83 12.63
N LYS A 13 -6.28 3.96 13.95
CA LYS A 13 -5.24 4.33 14.91
C LYS A 13 -4.08 3.33 14.97
N TYR A 14 -4.27 2.08 14.53
CA TYR A 14 -3.21 1.06 14.57
C TYR A 14 -2.72 0.57 13.20
N ILE A 15 -3.30 1.09 12.10
CA ILE A 15 -2.89 0.70 10.73
C ILE A 15 -1.40 1.01 10.50
N TYR A 16 -0.91 2.12 11.06
CA TYR A 16 0.50 2.51 10.93
C TYR A 16 1.42 1.51 11.60
N LEU A 17 1.01 0.92 12.73
CA LEU A 17 1.80 -0.04 13.49
C LEU A 17 1.92 -1.34 12.69
N VAL A 18 0.82 -1.80 12.10
CA VAL A 18 0.80 -2.99 11.23
C VAL A 18 1.72 -2.80 10.02
N ALA A 19 1.60 -1.65 9.33
CA ALA A 19 2.46 -1.33 8.20
C ALA A 19 3.94 -1.25 8.59
N PHE A 20 4.23 -0.65 9.75
CA PHE A 20 5.58 -0.55 10.30
C PHE A 20 6.18 -1.95 10.57
N PHE A 21 5.46 -2.82 11.28
CA PHE A 21 5.94 -4.17 11.56
C PHE A 21 6.09 -5.03 10.30
N ALA A 22 5.21 -4.88 9.31
CA ALA A 22 5.32 -5.58 8.03
C ALA A 22 6.58 -5.16 7.26
N LEU A 23 6.86 -3.86 7.15
CA LEU A 23 8.09 -3.35 6.53
C LEU A 23 9.33 -3.76 7.30
N LEU A 24 9.26 -3.70 8.64
CA LEU A 24 10.36 -4.10 9.51
C LEU A 24 10.70 -5.58 9.32
N SER A 25 9.69 -6.46 9.30
CA SER A 25 9.87 -7.89 8.99
C SER A 25 10.54 -8.12 7.63
N GLY A 26 10.15 -7.34 6.61
CA GLY A 26 10.78 -7.37 5.30
C GLY A 26 12.27 -7.03 5.32
N LEU A 27 12.70 -6.08 6.16
CA LEU A 27 14.12 -5.71 6.32
C LEU A 27 14.92 -6.73 7.13
N PHE A 28 14.32 -7.30 8.18
CA PHE A 28 15.00 -8.29 9.02
C PHE A 28 15.17 -9.65 8.33
N TYR A 29 14.30 -10.01 7.39
CA TYR A 29 14.40 -11.27 6.67
C TYR A 29 15.74 -11.49 5.95
N PRO A 30 16.21 -10.62 5.03
CA PRO A 30 17.52 -10.80 4.39
C PRO A 30 18.68 -10.64 5.37
N LEU A 31 18.53 -9.81 6.42
CA LEU A 31 19.56 -9.61 7.44
C LEU A 31 19.87 -10.91 8.20
N ILE A 32 18.84 -11.64 8.62
CA ILE A 32 19.02 -12.90 9.37
C ILE A 32 19.52 -14.02 8.45
N ASN A 33 19.11 -14.01 7.18
CA ASN A 33 19.42 -15.06 6.21
C ASN A 33 20.71 -14.80 5.39
N ASN A 34 21.43 -13.69 5.64
CA ASN A 34 22.56 -13.24 4.82
C ASN A 34 22.26 -13.22 3.30
N LYS A 35 21.07 -12.73 2.92
CA LYS A 35 20.62 -12.63 1.52
C LYS A 35 20.76 -11.20 1.01
N SER A 36 20.76 -11.01 -0.31
CA SER A 36 20.74 -9.67 -0.91
C SER A 36 19.48 -8.91 -0.52
N TYR A 37 19.64 -7.59 -0.36
CA TYR A 37 18.55 -6.65 -0.09
C TYR A 37 17.80 -6.21 -1.35
N ASP A 38 18.24 -6.56 -2.56
CA ASP A 38 17.63 -6.09 -3.82
C ASP A 38 16.12 -6.35 -3.87
N GLY A 39 15.70 -7.56 -3.51
CA GLY A 39 14.27 -7.91 -3.50
C GLY A 39 13.47 -7.09 -2.50
N VAL A 40 14.06 -6.71 -1.37
CA VAL A 40 13.41 -5.88 -0.35
C VAL A 40 13.33 -4.43 -0.80
N ILE A 41 14.39 -3.89 -1.38
CA ILE A 41 14.41 -2.52 -1.91
C ILE A 41 13.35 -2.36 -3.01
N ILE A 42 13.33 -3.30 -3.97
CA ILE A 42 12.33 -3.31 -5.05
C ILE A 42 10.92 -3.50 -4.49
N GLY A 43 10.74 -4.44 -3.56
CA GLY A 43 9.45 -4.68 -2.90
C GLY A 43 8.90 -3.43 -2.19
N VAL A 44 9.76 -2.71 -1.45
CA VAL A 44 9.39 -1.47 -0.77
C VAL A 44 8.97 -0.40 -1.79
N LEU A 45 9.71 -0.23 -2.89
CA LEU A 45 9.33 0.70 -3.96
C LEU A 45 7.96 0.36 -4.56
N ILE A 46 7.68 -0.91 -4.82
CA ILE A 46 6.38 -1.37 -5.34
C ILE A 46 5.24 -1.09 -4.35
N LEU A 47 5.49 -1.24 -3.05
CA LEU A 47 4.52 -0.90 -2.00
C LEU A 47 4.25 0.61 -1.94
N PHE A 48 5.26 1.46 -2.14
CA PHE A 48 5.07 2.92 -2.25
C PHE A 48 4.21 3.30 -3.46
N VAL A 49 4.38 2.63 -4.60
CA VAL A 49 3.49 2.79 -5.77
C VAL A 49 2.05 2.41 -5.41
N GLY A 50 1.84 1.28 -4.72
CA GLY A 50 0.52 0.86 -4.24
C GLY A 50 -0.11 1.86 -3.27
N LEU A 51 0.68 2.39 -2.32
CA LEU A 51 0.25 3.46 -1.41
C LEU A 51 -0.20 4.71 -2.18
N GLY A 52 0.55 5.11 -3.21
CA GLY A 52 0.14 6.18 -4.12
C GLY A 52 -1.24 5.91 -4.73
N GLY A 53 -1.45 4.71 -5.27
CA GLY A 53 -2.75 4.28 -5.81
C GLY A 53 -3.88 4.36 -4.77
N GLY A 54 -3.64 3.90 -3.55
CA GLY A 54 -4.59 3.98 -2.44
C GLY A 54 -4.94 5.41 -2.02
N VAL A 55 -3.96 6.31 -1.98
CA VAL A 55 -4.18 7.74 -1.68
C VAL A 55 -5.00 8.41 -2.78
N LEU A 56 -4.72 8.11 -4.06
CA LEU A 56 -5.55 8.58 -5.17
C LEU A 56 -7.00 8.08 -5.04
N LEU A 57 -7.20 6.81 -4.67
CA LEU A 57 -8.52 6.23 -4.48
C LEU A 57 -9.28 6.85 -3.30
N TYR A 58 -8.60 7.10 -2.17
CA TYR A 58 -9.17 7.82 -1.03
C TYR A 58 -9.61 9.23 -1.41
N ARG A 59 -8.76 9.93 -2.18
CA ARG A 59 -9.07 11.27 -2.68
C ARG A 59 -10.24 11.24 -3.69
N ALA A 60 -10.39 10.17 -4.46
CA ALA A 60 -11.55 9.96 -5.32
C ALA A 60 -12.83 9.78 -4.51
N ALA A 61 -12.79 9.01 -3.42
CA ALA A 61 -13.95 8.77 -2.57
C ALA A 61 -14.45 10.05 -1.87
N THR A 62 -13.56 11.01 -1.58
CA THR A 62 -13.89 12.26 -0.90
C THR A 62 -14.15 13.45 -1.85
N SER A 63 -13.75 13.36 -3.13
CA SER A 63 -13.82 14.48 -4.08
C SER A 63 -14.92 14.31 -5.12
N GLU A 64 -15.87 15.24 -5.15
CA GLU A 64 -17.02 15.21 -6.04
C GLU A 64 -16.68 15.64 -7.48
N ASN A 65 -15.66 16.50 -7.66
CA ASN A 65 -15.50 17.26 -8.90
C ASN A 65 -14.55 16.64 -9.97
N ARG A 66 -13.85 15.53 -9.69
CA ARG A 66 -13.06 14.75 -10.69
C ARG A 66 -12.94 13.27 -10.30
N ARG A 67 -14.00 12.72 -9.69
CA ARG A 67 -13.99 11.37 -9.10
C ARG A 67 -13.55 10.28 -10.08
N GLY A 68 -13.97 10.36 -11.34
CA GLY A 68 -13.64 9.37 -12.37
C GLY A 68 -12.13 9.26 -12.65
N ILE A 69 -11.43 10.40 -12.71
CA ILE A 69 -9.98 10.43 -13.02
C ILE A 69 -9.17 9.89 -11.85
N PHE A 70 -9.53 10.26 -10.62
CA PHE A 70 -8.85 9.77 -9.42
C PHE A 70 -9.11 8.27 -9.18
N LEU A 71 -10.33 7.78 -9.48
CA LEU A 71 -10.63 6.34 -9.43
C LEU A 71 -9.82 5.57 -10.47
N GLY A 72 -9.86 6.01 -11.73
CA GLY A 72 -9.12 5.35 -12.81
C GLY A 72 -7.62 5.30 -12.53
N GLY A 73 -7.01 6.44 -12.18
CA GLY A 73 -5.59 6.51 -11.84
C GLY A 73 -5.22 5.68 -10.62
N GLY A 74 -6.05 5.69 -9.58
CA GLY A 74 -5.85 4.88 -8.37
C GLY A 74 -5.88 3.38 -8.67
N PHE A 75 -6.88 2.91 -9.41
CA PHE A 75 -6.97 1.49 -9.80
C PHE A 75 -5.83 1.04 -10.72
N VAL A 76 -5.40 1.88 -11.65
CA VAL A 76 -4.25 1.59 -12.52
C VAL A 76 -2.98 1.44 -11.70
N LEU A 77 -2.68 2.36 -10.76
CA LEU A 77 -1.52 2.23 -9.88
C LEU A 77 -1.59 0.97 -9.01
N MET A 78 -2.77 0.63 -8.49
CA MET A 78 -2.97 -0.58 -7.68
C MET A 78 -2.73 -1.85 -8.51
N ALA A 79 -3.24 -1.91 -9.75
CA ALA A 79 -3.03 -3.05 -10.64
C ALA A 79 -1.55 -3.22 -11.01
N ILE A 80 -0.84 -2.12 -11.29
CA ILE A 80 0.61 -2.15 -11.58
C ILE A 80 1.38 -2.66 -10.36
N SER A 81 1.06 -2.16 -9.16
CA SER A 81 1.68 -2.62 -7.91
C SER A 81 1.47 -4.13 -7.71
N LEU A 82 0.24 -4.62 -7.91
CA LEU A 82 -0.08 -6.04 -7.77
C LEU A 82 0.67 -6.91 -8.79
N TYR A 83 0.75 -6.46 -10.05
CA TYR A 83 1.48 -7.15 -11.11
C TYR A 83 2.97 -7.32 -10.75
N TYR A 84 3.61 -6.24 -10.27
CA TYR A 84 5.00 -6.31 -9.84
C TYR A 84 5.22 -7.22 -8.63
N ILE A 85 4.27 -7.28 -7.68
CA ILE A 85 4.34 -8.22 -6.56
C ILE A 85 4.31 -9.67 -7.06
N ILE A 86 3.42 -9.98 -8.01
CA ILE A 86 3.28 -11.32 -8.59
C ILE A 86 4.56 -11.73 -9.34
N GLN A 87 5.11 -10.82 -10.16
CA GLN A 87 6.39 -11.04 -10.83
C GLN A 87 7.54 -11.27 -9.83
N LEU A 88 7.65 -10.42 -8.80
CA LEU A 88 8.71 -10.53 -7.79
C LEU A 88 8.63 -11.87 -7.02
N THR A 89 7.42 -12.40 -6.86
CA THR A 89 7.17 -13.67 -6.19
C THR A 89 7.36 -14.88 -7.12
N GLY A 90 7.62 -14.67 -8.41
CA GLY A 90 7.76 -15.74 -9.40
C GLY A 90 6.45 -16.48 -9.71
N ARG A 91 5.30 -15.82 -9.49
CA ARG A 91 3.95 -16.37 -9.70
C ARG A 91 3.28 -15.88 -10.99
N ALA A 92 4.06 -15.28 -11.89
CA ALA A 92 3.59 -14.74 -13.17
C ALA A 92 3.66 -15.79 -14.27
#